data_AF-L5JQV8-F1
#
_entry.id   AF-L5JQV8-F1
#
_cell.length_a   1.000
_cell.length_b   1.000
_cell.length_c   1.000
_cell.angle_alpha   90.00
_cell.angle_beta   90.00
_cell.angle_gamma   90.00
#
_symmetry.space_group_name_H-M   'P 1'
#
loop_
_entity.id
_entity.type
_entity.pdbx_description
1 polymer ?
#
loop_
_entity_poly.entity_id
_entity_poly.type
_entity_poly.pdbx_seq_one_letter_code
_entity_poly.pdbx_strand_id
1 'polypeptide(L)'
;MCQVGEEFGEPAPEELPRPRSGRELKCMKCKDVLPVVVIRAGDAFCRDCFKVFYVHKFRAVLGKNRLIFPGEKVLLAWSGGPSSSSMVWQVLEGLSRDSAKRLRFVPGVVYIDEGAVCGQSPEDRAKTLAEVKLILQTVGFPWHIVALEEVFSLPPSVLRYFAQEPVGTKGAYKVAVDSFLQQQHAPAQGEEQQSQPGTQDPQSPAGPPTAAQTEALSRLFDSVKTLTAKEELLQTLRTHLILHVARTHGYSKVMTGDSCTRLAIKLMTSLALGRGAFLAWDTGFSDERHGDVVVVRPMRDHTLKEVAFYNRLFGVPSVFTPAIDTKASEKASIHRLMEAFMLRLQAQFPSTVSTVYRTSEKLVKAPRDSGAAGPLGPRCLLCMCTLDIDTADSATAFGAQTSHLSQTQPPTSPAETPTAPCCSAGVGRTQGCCQGAGPCGRKDPRGHVIEQLCYGCRVNMKDLPSLDPLPPYILAEAQLRSQRAWVSQEIQEYLIEDSDDEVHTGES
;
A
#
# COMPACT_ATOMS: atom_id res chain seq x y z
N MET A 1 -23.72 -32.44 8.57
CA MET A 1 -23.06 -33.56 7.87
C MET A 1 -23.81 -33.79 6.58
N CYS A 2 -23.25 -33.39 5.44
CA CYS A 2 -23.82 -33.67 4.13
C CYS A 2 -22.78 -34.46 3.34
N GLN A 3 -23.18 -35.64 2.91
CA GLN A 3 -22.38 -36.68 2.32
C GLN A 3 -21.84 -36.25 0.95
N VAL A 4 -20.59 -36.64 0.70
CA VAL A 4 -19.89 -36.55 -0.57
C VAL A 4 -20.15 -37.85 -1.32
N GLY A 5 -20.58 -37.74 -2.58
CA GLY A 5 -20.62 -38.86 -3.50
C GLY A 5 -21.49 -38.53 -4.69
N GLU A 6 -20.87 -38.10 -5.80
CA GLU A 6 -21.34 -38.45 -7.14
C GLU A 6 -20.21 -38.17 -8.15
N GLU A 7 -20.06 -39.12 -9.06
CA GLU A 7 -18.92 -39.37 -9.94
C GLU A 7 -18.78 -38.31 -11.04
N PHE A 8 -17.53 -37.94 -11.36
CA PHE A 8 -17.21 -37.09 -12.49
C PHE A 8 -17.33 -37.88 -13.81
N GLY A 9 -18.50 -37.80 -14.45
CA GLY A 9 -18.64 -38.07 -15.87
C GLY A 9 -18.10 -36.90 -16.69
N GLU A 10 -17.29 -37.19 -17.72
CA GLU A 10 -16.81 -36.19 -18.68
C GLU A 10 -17.99 -35.46 -19.36
N PRO A 11 -18.04 -34.12 -19.39
CA PRO A 11 -19.08 -33.42 -20.12
C PRO A 11 -18.81 -33.52 -21.63
N ALA A 12 -19.81 -34.03 -22.37
CA ALA A 12 -19.84 -34.01 -23.82
C ALA A 12 -19.70 -32.57 -24.38
N PRO A 13 -19.20 -32.38 -25.62
CA PRO A 13 -19.05 -31.05 -26.20
C PRO A 13 -20.43 -30.41 -26.38
N GLU A 14 -20.74 -29.44 -25.51
CA GLU A 14 -21.94 -28.61 -25.63
C GLU A 14 -21.77 -27.72 -26.88
N GLU A 15 -22.57 -27.98 -27.91
CA GLU A 15 -22.62 -27.13 -29.11
C GLU A 15 -22.95 -25.69 -28.70
N LEU A 16 -22.10 -24.74 -29.11
CA LEU A 16 -22.33 -23.31 -28.94
C LEU A 16 -23.73 -22.95 -29.44
N PRO A 17 -24.61 -22.33 -28.62
CA PRO A 17 -25.91 -21.93 -29.07
C PRO A 17 -25.75 -20.92 -30.22
N ARG A 18 -26.29 -21.29 -31.39
CA ARG A 18 -26.33 -20.43 -32.58
C ARG A 18 -26.94 -19.08 -32.20
N PRO A 19 -26.37 -17.94 -32.65
CA PRO A 19 -26.90 -16.63 -32.30
C PRO A 19 -28.31 -16.49 -32.87
N ARG A 20 -29.29 -16.32 -31.98
CA ARG A 20 -30.66 -15.97 -32.35
C ARG A 20 -30.62 -14.65 -33.12
N SER A 21 -31.12 -14.65 -34.36
CA SER A 21 -31.44 -13.45 -35.11
C SER A 21 -32.59 -12.69 -34.41
N GLY A 22 -32.44 -11.38 -34.16
CA GLY A 22 -33.59 -10.53 -33.80
C GLY A 22 -33.37 -9.44 -32.74
N ARG A 23 -32.55 -8.44 -33.06
CA ARG A 23 -32.69 -6.99 -32.75
C ARG A 23 -31.33 -6.37 -33.07
N GLU A 24 -31.29 -5.36 -33.94
CA GLU A 24 -30.09 -4.53 -34.08
C GLU A 24 -29.70 -4.04 -32.69
N LEU A 25 -28.57 -4.52 -32.16
CA LEU A 25 -28.07 -4.03 -30.89
C LEU A 25 -27.76 -2.55 -31.10
N LYS A 26 -28.49 -1.68 -30.39
CA LYS A 26 -28.23 -0.23 -30.35
C LYS A 26 -27.54 0.10 -29.04
N CYS A 27 -26.80 1.21 -29.02
CA CYS A 27 -26.20 1.71 -27.80
C CYS A 27 -27.28 1.93 -26.73
N MET A 28 -27.07 1.41 -25.52
CA MET A 28 -28.01 1.52 -24.42
C MET A 28 -28.29 2.97 -23.98
N LYS A 29 -27.35 3.90 -24.25
CA LYS A 29 -27.40 5.28 -23.77
C LYS A 29 -28.06 6.23 -24.77
N CYS A 30 -27.56 6.29 -26.01
CA CYS A 30 -28.17 7.14 -27.04
C CYS A 30 -29.30 6.45 -27.82
N LYS A 31 -29.33 5.11 -27.87
CA LYS A 31 -30.30 4.32 -28.66
C LYS A 31 -30.26 4.54 -30.17
N ASP A 32 -29.24 5.24 -30.67
CA ASP A 32 -29.15 5.63 -32.09
C ASP A 32 -28.04 4.89 -32.85
N VAL A 33 -26.87 4.76 -32.23
CA VAL A 33 -25.66 4.23 -32.89
C VAL A 33 -25.40 2.79 -32.49
N LEU A 34 -24.81 2.01 -33.38
CA LEU A 34 -24.33 0.65 -33.08
C LEU A 34 -23.29 0.67 -31.94
N PRO A 35 -23.39 -0.26 -30.97
CA PRO A 35 -22.43 -0.36 -29.90
C PRO A 35 -21.12 -0.98 -30.41
N VAL A 36 -20.00 -0.48 -29.88
CA VAL A 36 -18.65 -0.99 -30.16
C VAL A 36 -18.05 -1.73 -28.97
N VAL A 37 -18.70 -1.64 -27.80
CA VAL A 37 -18.24 -2.26 -26.56
C VAL A 37 -19.40 -2.83 -25.77
N VAL A 38 -19.20 -4.01 -25.19
CA VAL A 38 -20.15 -4.67 -24.29
C VAL A 38 -19.46 -4.95 -22.96
N ILE A 39 -19.80 -4.17 -21.95
CA ILE A 39 -19.18 -4.30 -20.61
C ILE A 39 -19.79 -5.52 -19.89
N ARG A 40 -21.12 -5.61 -19.90
CA ARG A 40 -21.92 -6.70 -19.33
C ARG A 40 -23.06 -7.05 -20.29
N ALA A 41 -23.74 -8.17 -20.09
CA ALA A 41 -24.95 -8.48 -20.85
C ALA A 41 -25.98 -7.36 -20.65
N GLY A 42 -26.45 -6.75 -21.75
CA GLY A 42 -27.35 -5.59 -21.72
C GLY A 42 -26.65 -4.22 -21.68
N ASP A 43 -25.37 -4.17 -21.32
CA ASP A 43 -24.59 -2.93 -21.22
C ASP A 43 -23.71 -2.71 -22.47
N ALA A 44 -24.36 -2.43 -23.60
CA ALA A 44 -23.72 -2.17 -24.88
C ALA A 44 -23.62 -0.67 -25.19
N PHE A 45 -22.42 -0.13 -25.42
CA PHE A 45 -22.20 1.30 -25.64
C PHE A 45 -21.59 1.59 -27.01
N CYS A 46 -21.98 2.70 -27.65
CA CYS A 46 -21.20 3.30 -28.73
C CYS A 46 -19.93 3.95 -28.15
N ARG A 47 -18.98 4.33 -29.03
CA ARG A 47 -17.68 4.90 -28.66
C ARG A 47 -17.83 6.12 -27.75
N ASP A 48 -18.67 7.08 -28.11
CA ASP A 48 -18.79 8.36 -27.40
C ASP A 48 -19.52 8.21 -26.06
N CYS A 49 -20.62 7.46 -26.03
CA CYS A 49 -21.34 7.19 -24.79
C CYS A 49 -20.47 6.44 -23.78
N PHE A 50 -19.64 5.51 -24.25
CA PHE A 50 -18.67 4.82 -23.40
C PHE A 50 -17.61 5.78 -22.84
N LYS A 51 -17.08 6.70 -23.67
CA LYS A 51 -16.12 7.73 -23.22
C LYS A 51 -16.69 8.56 -22.08
N VAL A 52 -17.90 9.09 -22.25
CA VAL A 52 -18.58 9.92 -21.25
C VAL A 52 -18.82 9.13 -19.96
N PHE A 53 -19.31 7.89 -20.08
CA PHE A 53 -19.51 7.01 -18.94
C PHE A 53 -18.22 6.77 -18.15
N TYR A 54 -17.14 6.41 -18.85
CA TYR A 54 -15.85 6.10 -18.25
C TYR A 54 -15.22 7.30 -17.55
N VAL A 55 -15.24 8.46 -18.20
CA VAL A 55 -14.72 9.73 -17.66
C VAL A 55 -15.55 10.20 -16.47
N HIS A 56 -16.88 10.12 -16.56
CA HIS A 56 -17.75 10.47 -15.45
C HIS A 56 -17.45 9.65 -14.19
N LYS A 57 -17.21 8.33 -14.34
CA LYS A 57 -16.89 7.43 -13.21
C LYS A 57 -15.66 7.90 -12.43
N PHE A 58 -14.56 8.20 -13.13
CA PHE A 58 -13.34 8.73 -12.52
C PHE A 58 -13.58 10.05 -11.77
N ARG A 59 -14.28 10.98 -12.42
CA ARG A 59 -14.54 12.31 -11.87
C ARG A 59 -15.51 12.28 -10.69
N ALA A 60 -16.49 11.38 -10.71
CA ALA A 60 -17.43 11.18 -9.62
C ALA A 60 -16.73 10.65 -8.37
N VAL A 61 -15.76 9.73 -8.51
CA VAL A 61 -14.95 9.24 -7.39
C VAL A 61 -14.19 10.38 -6.72
N LEU A 62 -13.49 11.22 -7.49
CA LEU A 62 -12.78 12.38 -6.95
C LEU A 62 -13.73 13.39 -6.28
N GLY A 63 -14.84 13.72 -6.95
CA GLY A 63 -15.81 14.71 -6.46
C GLY A 63 -16.63 14.26 -5.24
N LYS A 64 -16.82 12.94 -5.05
CA LYS A 64 -17.48 12.37 -3.87
C LYS A 64 -16.60 12.47 -2.63
N ASN A 65 -15.30 12.22 -2.76
CA ASN A 65 -14.37 12.14 -1.62
C ASN A 65 -13.74 13.50 -1.27
N ARG A 66 -13.47 14.38 -2.26
CA ARG A 66 -12.97 15.75 -2.05
C ARG A 66 -11.70 15.86 -1.19
N LEU A 67 -10.77 14.91 -1.34
CA LEU A 67 -9.51 14.90 -0.58
C LEU A 67 -8.38 15.72 -1.22
N ILE A 68 -8.54 16.15 -2.48
CA ILE A 68 -7.49 16.84 -3.24
C ILE A 68 -7.89 18.28 -3.48
N PHE A 69 -7.21 19.20 -2.83
CA PHE A 69 -7.51 20.62 -2.86
C PHE A 69 -6.89 21.29 -4.11
N PRO A 70 -7.48 22.39 -4.60
CA PRO A 70 -6.87 23.18 -5.67
C PRO A 70 -5.44 23.61 -5.33
N GLY A 71 -4.54 23.53 -6.29
CA GLY A 71 -3.12 23.87 -6.12
C GLY A 71 -2.24 22.80 -5.48
N GLU A 72 -2.82 21.75 -4.86
CA GLU A 72 -2.00 20.66 -4.29
C GLU A 72 -1.17 19.95 -5.36
N LYS A 73 0.05 19.55 -4.99
CA LYS A 73 0.89 18.66 -5.80
C LYS A 73 0.47 17.21 -5.59
N VAL A 74 0.17 16.52 -6.68
CA VAL A 74 -0.29 15.12 -6.67
C VAL A 74 0.65 14.25 -7.50
N LEU A 75 1.28 13.26 -6.86
CA LEU A 75 2.15 12.30 -7.52
C LEU A 75 1.33 11.14 -8.11
N LEU A 76 1.47 10.87 -9.39
CA LEU A 76 0.81 9.79 -10.10
C LEU A 76 1.76 8.59 -10.16
N ALA A 77 1.46 7.53 -9.41
CA ALA A 77 2.23 6.29 -9.46
C ALA A 77 1.90 5.55 -10.77
N TRP A 78 2.83 5.60 -11.71
CA TRP A 78 2.68 5.00 -13.04
C TRP A 78 3.62 3.82 -13.22
N SER A 79 3.05 2.65 -13.47
CA SER A 79 3.79 1.39 -13.64
C SER A 79 3.97 0.98 -15.11
N GLY A 80 3.48 1.77 -16.07
CA GLY A 80 3.37 1.37 -17.47
C GLY A 80 2.17 0.49 -17.80
N GLY A 81 1.59 -0.18 -16.80
CA GLY A 81 0.46 -1.09 -16.98
C GLY A 81 -0.88 -0.41 -17.34
N PRO A 82 -1.89 -1.19 -17.80
CA PRO A 82 -3.12 -0.62 -18.35
C PRO A 82 -3.90 0.30 -17.41
N SER A 83 -4.00 -0.05 -16.12
CA SER A 83 -4.80 0.73 -15.17
C SER A 83 -4.12 2.03 -14.74
N SER A 84 -2.81 2.01 -14.54
CA SER A 84 -2.02 3.20 -14.20
C SER A 84 -1.89 4.14 -15.39
N SER A 85 -1.71 3.62 -16.61
CA SER A 85 -1.78 4.43 -17.85
C SER A 85 -3.15 5.07 -18.04
N SER A 86 -4.23 4.32 -17.82
CA SER A 86 -5.59 4.89 -17.90
C SER A 86 -5.77 5.99 -16.87
N MET A 87 -5.30 5.82 -15.63
CA MET A 87 -5.34 6.86 -14.60
C MET A 87 -4.63 8.15 -15.04
N VAL A 88 -3.41 8.05 -15.56
CA VAL A 88 -2.65 9.21 -16.06
C VAL A 88 -3.42 9.92 -17.18
N TRP A 89 -3.99 9.15 -18.12
CA TRP A 89 -4.80 9.69 -19.21
C TRP A 89 -6.07 10.40 -18.73
N GLN A 90 -6.74 9.85 -17.71
CA GLN A 90 -7.91 10.48 -17.10
C GLN A 90 -7.56 11.80 -16.39
N VAL A 91 -6.38 11.89 -15.78
CA VAL A 91 -5.87 13.13 -15.19
C VAL A 91 -5.56 14.15 -16.29
N LEU A 92 -4.90 13.73 -17.37
CA LEU A 92 -4.60 14.56 -18.54
C LEU A 92 -5.88 15.15 -19.15
N GLU A 93 -6.88 14.32 -19.44
CA GLU A 93 -8.19 14.77 -19.95
C GLU A 93 -8.92 15.65 -18.92
N GLY A 94 -8.80 15.34 -17.63
CA GLY A 94 -9.43 16.10 -16.55
C GLY A 94 -8.84 17.50 -16.32
N LEU A 95 -7.58 17.73 -16.68
CA LEU A 95 -6.88 19.02 -16.57
C LEU A 95 -7.05 19.92 -17.80
N SER A 96 -7.51 19.36 -18.92
CA SER A 96 -7.75 20.10 -20.17
C SER A 96 -8.72 21.29 -19.96
N ARG A 97 -8.44 22.40 -20.65
CA ARG A 97 -9.22 23.65 -20.57
C ARG A 97 -10.67 23.47 -21.02
N ASP A 98 -10.93 22.53 -21.93
CA ASP A 98 -12.25 22.24 -22.47
C ASP A 98 -13.14 21.43 -21.50
N SER A 99 -12.61 21.06 -20.33
CA SER A 99 -13.35 20.28 -19.34
C SER A 99 -14.26 21.17 -18.48
N ALA A 100 -15.58 20.99 -18.59
CA ALA A 100 -16.59 21.72 -17.79
C ALA A 100 -16.42 21.61 -16.26
N LYS A 101 -15.64 20.64 -15.77
CA LYS A 101 -15.29 20.47 -14.35
C LYS A 101 -13.77 20.30 -14.18
N ARG A 102 -12.96 21.15 -14.79
CA ARG A 102 -11.49 21.04 -14.78
C ARG A 102 -10.91 20.68 -13.40
N LEU A 103 -10.02 19.69 -13.37
CA LEU A 103 -9.20 19.35 -12.19
C LEU A 103 -8.24 20.52 -11.90
N ARG A 104 -7.90 20.76 -10.64
CA ARG A 104 -7.17 21.97 -10.23
C ARG A 104 -5.90 21.72 -9.42
N PHE A 105 -5.44 20.49 -9.38
CA PHE A 105 -4.18 20.12 -8.74
C PHE A 105 -3.05 20.07 -9.76
N VAL A 106 -1.81 20.07 -9.29
CA VAL A 106 -0.60 20.00 -10.12
C VAL A 106 -0.10 18.56 -10.14
N PRO A 107 -0.18 17.84 -11.27
CA PRO A 107 0.28 16.46 -11.35
C PRO A 107 1.81 16.40 -11.49
N GLY A 108 2.41 15.35 -10.96
CA GLY A 108 3.70 14.83 -11.38
C GLY A 108 3.64 13.31 -11.48
N VAL A 109 4.50 12.67 -12.26
CA VAL A 109 4.48 11.21 -12.48
C VAL A 109 5.70 10.57 -11.84
N VAL A 110 5.55 9.42 -11.20
CA VAL A 110 6.68 8.57 -10.79
C VAL A 110 6.59 7.22 -11.49
N TYR A 111 7.71 6.79 -12.07
CA TYR A 111 7.92 5.44 -12.57
C TYR A 111 9.05 4.79 -11.77
N ILE A 112 8.78 3.61 -11.21
CA ILE A 112 9.81 2.81 -10.53
C ILE A 112 10.25 1.71 -11.48
N ASP A 113 11.55 1.70 -11.75
CA ASP A 113 12.19 0.68 -12.54
C ASP A 113 12.59 -0.51 -11.66
N GLU A 114 11.93 -1.65 -11.92
CA GLU A 114 12.07 -2.89 -11.18
C GLU A 114 12.84 -3.95 -11.97
N GLY A 115 13.45 -3.55 -13.10
CA GLY A 115 14.05 -4.47 -14.07
C GLY A 115 15.09 -5.42 -13.45
N ALA A 116 15.87 -4.93 -12.49
CA ALA A 116 16.88 -5.74 -11.79
C ALA A 116 16.27 -6.94 -11.03
N VAL A 117 15.14 -6.76 -10.35
CA VAL A 117 14.47 -7.83 -9.58
C VAL A 117 13.66 -8.74 -10.49
N CYS A 118 13.15 -8.20 -11.60
CA CYS A 118 12.40 -8.96 -12.59
C CYS A 118 13.28 -9.74 -13.58
N GLY A 119 14.61 -9.76 -13.36
CA GLY A 119 15.56 -10.51 -14.19
C GLY A 119 15.72 -9.97 -15.62
N GLN A 120 15.46 -8.68 -15.84
CA GLN A 120 15.65 -8.05 -17.14
C GLN A 120 17.13 -7.84 -17.43
N SER A 121 17.52 -8.05 -18.70
CA SER A 121 18.87 -7.69 -19.15
C SER A 121 19.05 -6.16 -19.12
N PRO A 122 20.29 -5.64 -19.00
CA PRO A 122 20.56 -4.21 -19.08
C PRO A 122 20.05 -3.58 -20.39
N GLU A 123 20.09 -4.33 -21.50
CA GLU A 123 19.62 -3.90 -22.81
C GLU A 123 18.09 -3.76 -22.85
N ASP A 124 17.36 -4.79 -22.38
CA ASP A 124 15.90 -4.76 -22.30
C ASP A 124 15.41 -3.66 -21.36
N ARG A 125 16.12 -3.47 -20.25
CA ARG A 125 15.86 -2.39 -19.28
C ARG A 125 16.05 -1.02 -19.92
N ALA A 126 17.15 -0.81 -20.65
CA ALA A 126 17.40 0.45 -21.36
C ALA A 126 16.34 0.74 -22.44
N LYS A 127 15.91 -0.29 -23.18
CA LYS A 127 14.82 -0.18 -24.16
C LYS A 127 13.49 0.19 -23.49
N THR A 128 13.14 -0.49 -22.40
CA THR A 128 11.94 -0.20 -21.61
C THR A 128 11.95 1.25 -21.11
N LEU A 129 13.08 1.71 -20.57
CA LEU A 129 13.23 3.09 -20.11
C LEU A 129 13.13 4.12 -21.24
N ALA A 130 13.60 3.80 -22.45
CA ALA A 130 13.43 4.67 -23.61
C ALA A 130 11.94 4.82 -24.00
N GLU A 131 11.18 3.71 -24.00
CA GLU A 131 9.73 3.72 -24.25
C GLU A 131 8.97 4.51 -23.17
N VAL A 132 9.32 4.29 -21.89
CA VAL A 132 8.78 5.02 -20.73
C VAL A 132 9.00 6.52 -20.88
N LYS A 133 10.22 6.95 -21.21
CA LYS A 133 10.56 8.37 -21.41
C LYS A 133 9.75 9.00 -22.53
N LEU A 134 9.58 8.32 -23.67
CA LEU A 134 8.79 8.81 -24.79
C LEU A 134 7.33 9.06 -24.40
N ILE A 135 6.74 8.16 -23.62
CA ILE A 135 5.36 8.31 -23.13
C ILE A 135 5.26 9.48 -22.14
N LEU A 136 6.19 9.58 -21.19
CA LEU A 136 6.20 10.68 -20.20
C LEU A 136 6.36 12.05 -20.87
N GLN A 137 7.22 12.15 -21.88
CA GLN A 137 7.36 13.36 -22.70
C GLN A 137 6.05 13.73 -23.41
N THR A 138 5.34 12.73 -23.93
CA THR A 138 4.02 12.93 -24.58
C THR A 138 2.95 13.41 -23.59
N VAL A 139 2.98 12.91 -22.35
CA VAL A 139 2.05 13.33 -21.29
C VAL A 139 2.32 14.77 -20.82
N GLY A 140 3.59 15.20 -20.83
CA GLY A 140 3.97 16.60 -20.54
C GLY A 140 3.87 17.03 -19.08
N PHE A 141 3.73 16.09 -18.14
CA PHE A 141 3.81 16.37 -16.70
C PHE A 141 5.26 16.28 -16.21
N PRO A 142 5.64 16.98 -15.12
CA PRO A 142 6.87 16.69 -14.40
C PRO A 142 6.94 15.20 -14.04
N TRP A 143 8.08 14.55 -14.27
CA TRP A 143 8.21 13.11 -14.07
C TRP A 143 9.50 12.72 -13.36
N HIS A 144 9.46 11.59 -12.67
CA HIS A 144 10.52 11.02 -11.84
C HIS A 144 10.71 9.56 -12.24
N ILE A 145 11.86 9.20 -12.80
CA ILE A 145 12.25 7.79 -13.00
C ILE A 145 13.23 7.43 -11.90
N VAL A 146 12.90 6.39 -11.14
CA VAL A 146 13.67 5.96 -9.96
C VAL A 146 13.90 4.46 -10.05
N ALA A 147 15.13 4.02 -9.83
CA ALA A 147 15.46 2.60 -9.81
C ALA A 147 15.12 1.99 -8.45
N LEU A 148 14.59 0.76 -8.42
CA LEU A 148 14.27 0.09 -7.15
C LEU A 148 15.52 -0.07 -6.26
N GLU A 149 16.70 -0.17 -6.86
CA GLU A 149 18.00 -0.18 -6.20
C GLU A 149 18.25 1.03 -5.28
N GLU A 150 17.60 2.17 -5.54
CA GLU A 150 17.76 3.39 -4.73
C GLU A 150 17.19 3.23 -3.30
N VAL A 151 16.44 2.15 -3.03
CA VAL A 151 15.98 1.83 -1.66
C VAL A 151 17.12 1.72 -0.66
N PHE A 152 18.32 1.35 -1.09
CA PHE A 152 19.51 1.27 -0.22
C PHE A 152 20.05 2.63 0.21
N SER A 153 19.65 3.71 -0.47
CA SER A 153 20.07 5.09 -0.17
C SER A 153 18.99 5.91 0.55
N LEU A 154 17.85 5.29 0.89
CA LEU A 154 16.76 5.99 1.54
C LEU A 154 17.12 6.43 2.97
N PRO A 155 16.58 7.57 3.43
CA PRO A 155 16.72 7.97 4.83
C PRO A 155 15.70 7.24 5.74
N PRO A 156 16.02 7.01 7.03
CA PRO A 156 15.08 6.43 8.01
C PRO A 156 13.76 7.20 8.14
N SER A 157 13.76 8.51 7.83
CA SER A 157 12.57 9.37 7.86
C SER A 157 11.43 8.89 6.96
N VAL A 158 11.70 8.05 5.95
CA VAL A 158 10.67 7.42 5.11
C VAL A 158 9.70 6.57 5.95
N LEU A 159 10.19 5.95 7.02
CA LEU A 159 9.41 5.11 7.93
C LEU A 159 8.87 5.87 9.15
N ARG A 160 8.79 7.20 9.06
CA ARG A 160 8.19 8.04 10.10
C ARG A 160 6.79 8.47 9.71
N TYR A 161 5.96 8.60 10.72
CA TYR A 161 4.65 9.22 10.63
C TYR A 161 4.81 10.71 10.89
N PHE A 162 4.30 11.53 9.98
CA PHE A 162 4.25 12.98 10.15
C PHE A 162 2.79 13.37 10.32
N ALA A 163 2.42 13.87 11.49
CA ALA A 163 1.05 14.29 11.75
C ALA A 163 0.66 15.39 10.75
N GLN A 164 -0.52 15.23 10.16
CA GLN A 164 -1.09 16.26 9.31
C GLN A 164 -1.98 17.16 10.17
N GLU A 165 -1.91 18.48 9.99
CA GLU A 165 -2.96 19.35 10.54
C GLU A 165 -4.31 18.94 9.95
N PRO A 166 -5.39 18.91 10.75
CA PRO A 166 -6.68 18.40 10.31
C PRO A 166 -7.16 19.16 9.07
N VAL A 167 -7.16 18.46 7.93
CA VAL A 167 -7.64 19.01 6.66
C VAL A 167 -9.13 19.30 6.81
N GLY A 168 -9.46 20.58 6.59
CA GLY A 168 -10.74 21.18 6.97
C GLY A 168 -11.99 20.46 6.43
N THR A 169 -13.08 20.70 7.14
CA THR A 169 -14.43 20.16 6.87
C THR A 169 -14.90 20.38 5.42
N LYS A 170 -15.99 19.71 5.00
CA LYS A 170 -16.60 19.91 3.65
C LYS A 170 -16.80 21.39 3.26
N GLY A 171 -16.96 22.30 4.23
CA GLY A 171 -17.02 23.74 4.01
C GLY A 171 -15.68 24.31 3.53
N ALA A 172 -14.56 23.89 4.11
CA ALA A 172 -13.22 24.34 3.76
C ALA A 172 -12.85 24.01 2.31
N TYR A 173 -13.27 22.84 1.79
CA TYR A 173 -13.04 22.48 0.39
C TYR A 173 -13.74 23.45 -0.58
N LYS A 174 -15.00 23.80 -0.31
CA LYS A 174 -15.74 24.74 -1.17
C LYS A 174 -15.10 26.12 -1.13
N VAL A 175 -14.73 26.60 0.07
CA VAL A 175 -14.04 27.88 0.27
C VAL A 175 -12.71 27.91 -0.49
N ALA A 176 -11.90 26.85 -0.42
CA ALA A 176 -10.64 26.75 -1.16
C ALA A 176 -10.86 26.79 -2.69
N VAL A 177 -11.91 26.13 -3.18
CA VAL A 177 -12.30 26.15 -4.60
C VAL A 177 -12.74 27.54 -5.07
N ASP A 178 -13.54 28.24 -4.25
CA ASP A 178 -14.05 29.57 -4.56
C ASP A 178 -12.93 30.62 -4.51
N SER A 179 -12.07 30.59 -3.48
CA SER A 179 -10.88 31.44 -3.38
C SER A 179 -9.93 31.24 -4.56
N PHE A 180 -9.70 29.99 -4.99
CA PHE A 180 -8.85 29.70 -6.14
C PHE A 180 -9.44 30.23 -7.45
N LEU A 181 -10.77 30.21 -7.62
CA LEU A 181 -11.42 30.82 -8.79
C LEU A 181 -11.28 32.33 -8.81
N GLN A 182 -11.45 32.99 -7.66
CA GLN A 182 -11.31 34.44 -7.55
C GLN A 182 -9.89 34.89 -7.91
N GLN A 183 -8.87 34.17 -7.46
CA GLN A 183 -7.47 34.45 -7.79
C GLN A 183 -7.17 34.30 -9.29
N GLN A 184 -7.87 33.40 -10.00
CA GLN A 184 -7.72 33.25 -11.46
C GLN A 184 -8.50 34.28 -12.28
N HIS A 185 -9.48 34.97 -11.69
CA HIS A 185 -10.32 35.96 -12.37
C HIS A 185 -9.91 37.42 -12.07
N ALA A 186 -8.91 37.66 -11.22
CA ALA A 186 -8.36 39.01 -11.02
C ALA A 186 -7.62 39.46 -12.29
N PRO A 187 -7.84 40.70 -12.79
CA PRO A 187 -7.15 41.19 -13.98
C PRO A 187 -5.65 41.28 -13.70
N ALA A 188 -4.86 40.67 -14.59
CA ALA A 188 -3.41 40.71 -14.54
C ALA A 188 -2.92 42.16 -14.65
N GLN A 189 -2.61 42.78 -13.52
CA GLN A 189 -1.74 43.95 -13.49
C GLN A 189 -0.31 43.48 -13.31
N GLY A 190 0.43 43.56 -14.42
CA GLY A 190 1.88 43.74 -14.44
C GLY A 190 2.71 42.76 -13.62
N GLU A 191 2.95 41.57 -14.18
CA GLU A 191 4.25 40.90 -14.16
C GLU A 191 4.17 39.72 -15.14
N GLU A 192 4.50 40.01 -16.41
CA GLU A 192 4.93 38.99 -17.36
C GLU A 192 6.30 38.46 -16.90
N GLN A 193 6.29 37.67 -15.84
CA GLN A 193 7.30 36.65 -15.60
C GLN A 193 6.55 35.32 -15.55
N GLN A 194 5.93 34.95 -16.67
CA GLN A 194 5.73 33.55 -16.98
C GLN A 194 7.11 32.94 -17.12
N SER A 195 7.68 32.51 -16.00
CA SER A 195 8.67 31.46 -15.99
C SER A 195 8.03 30.25 -16.67
N GLN A 196 8.22 30.15 -17.98
CA GLN A 196 8.30 28.86 -18.64
C GLN A 196 9.18 28.00 -17.72
N PRO A 197 8.69 26.87 -17.19
CA PRO A 197 9.61 25.87 -16.71
C PRO A 197 10.34 25.43 -17.97
N GLY A 198 11.57 25.91 -18.14
CA GLY A 198 12.45 25.43 -19.18
C GLY A 198 12.42 23.91 -19.17
N THR A 199 12.48 23.33 -20.36
CA THR A 199 12.67 21.91 -20.64
C THR A 199 14.02 21.46 -20.08
N GLN A 200 14.19 21.51 -18.77
CA GLN A 200 15.26 20.85 -18.06
C GLN A 200 14.67 19.51 -17.63
N ASP A 201 15.27 18.43 -18.16
CA ASP A 201 15.07 17.10 -17.61
C ASP A 201 15.12 17.21 -16.08
N PRO A 202 14.09 16.77 -15.33
CA PRO A 202 14.22 16.56 -13.91
C PRO A 202 15.21 15.42 -13.73
N GLN A 203 16.50 15.72 -13.81
CA GLN A 203 17.54 14.79 -13.45
C GLN A 203 17.35 14.50 -11.96
N SER A 204 17.01 13.26 -11.66
CA SER A 204 17.08 12.73 -10.30
C SER A 204 18.45 13.12 -9.73
N PRO A 205 18.56 13.64 -8.50
CA PRO A 205 19.85 13.98 -7.90
C PRO A 205 20.78 12.76 -7.71
N ALA A 206 20.27 11.54 -7.89
CA ALA A 206 21.06 10.31 -7.95
C ALA A 206 21.34 9.91 -9.41
N GLY A 207 22.62 9.68 -9.73
CA GLY A 207 23.02 9.06 -10.98
C GLY A 207 22.43 7.64 -11.16
N PRO A 208 22.72 6.96 -12.29
CA PRO A 208 22.28 5.58 -12.49
C PRO A 208 22.67 4.69 -11.29
N PRO A 209 21.86 3.66 -10.97
CA PRO A 209 22.11 2.80 -9.81
C PRO A 209 23.50 2.17 -9.92
N THR A 210 24.23 2.18 -8.80
CA THR A 210 25.57 1.60 -8.74
C THR A 210 25.51 0.09 -8.81
N ALA A 211 26.53 -0.56 -9.39
CA ALA A 211 26.62 -2.01 -9.46
C ALA A 211 26.49 -2.67 -8.06
N ALA A 212 27.01 -2.02 -7.01
CA ALA A 212 26.90 -2.48 -5.63
C ALA A 212 25.45 -2.48 -5.12
N GLN A 213 24.63 -1.49 -5.48
CA GLN A 213 23.21 -1.47 -5.11
C GLN A 213 22.42 -2.55 -5.86
N THR A 214 22.71 -2.77 -7.14
CA THR A 214 22.09 -3.86 -7.91
C THR A 214 22.42 -5.22 -7.31
N GLU A 215 23.69 -5.47 -6.96
CA GLU A 215 24.10 -6.72 -6.30
C GLU A 215 23.47 -6.88 -4.92
N ALA A 216 23.37 -5.80 -4.12
CA ALA A 216 22.68 -5.83 -2.84
C ALA A 216 21.19 -6.17 -2.99
N LEU A 217 20.52 -5.62 -4.00
CA LEU A 217 19.12 -5.91 -4.30
C LEU A 217 18.92 -7.38 -4.71
N SER A 218 19.78 -7.90 -5.60
CA SER A 218 19.76 -9.31 -6.00
C SER A 218 19.97 -10.23 -4.79
N ARG A 219 20.99 -9.97 -3.96
CA ARG A 219 21.25 -10.74 -2.73
C ARG A 219 20.05 -10.74 -1.78
N LEU A 220 19.37 -9.60 -1.63
CA LEU A 220 18.15 -9.51 -0.82
C LEU A 220 17.04 -10.41 -1.37
N PHE A 221 16.70 -10.29 -2.66
CA PHE A 221 15.62 -11.06 -3.26
C PHE A 221 15.93 -12.56 -3.40
N ASP A 222 17.19 -12.95 -3.56
CA ASP A 222 17.62 -14.35 -3.61
C ASP A 222 17.56 -15.02 -2.23
N SER A 223 17.73 -14.25 -1.16
CA SER A 223 17.63 -14.77 0.21
C SER A 223 16.20 -15.09 0.67
N VAL A 224 15.18 -14.54 -0.01
CA VAL A 224 13.76 -14.75 0.34
C VAL A 224 13.27 -16.08 -0.23
N LYS A 225 12.73 -16.94 0.63
CA LYS A 225 12.37 -18.34 0.29
C LYS A 225 11.18 -18.48 -0.67
N THR A 226 10.10 -17.75 -0.43
CA THR A 226 8.82 -17.95 -1.15
C THR A 226 8.54 -16.82 -2.13
N LEU A 227 7.85 -17.12 -3.24
CA LEU A 227 7.45 -16.09 -4.21
C LEU A 227 6.50 -15.07 -3.59
N THR A 228 5.57 -15.52 -2.74
CA THR A 228 4.67 -14.64 -1.97
C THR A 228 5.45 -13.62 -1.15
N ALA A 229 6.48 -14.03 -0.41
CA ALA A 229 7.29 -13.11 0.38
C ALA A 229 8.09 -12.15 -0.51
N LYS A 230 8.56 -12.58 -1.69
CA LYS A 230 9.23 -11.69 -2.66
C LYS A 230 8.27 -10.62 -3.22
N GLU A 231 7.04 -11.00 -3.58
CA GLU A 231 6.01 -10.07 -4.06
C GLU A 231 5.66 -9.02 -3.00
N GLU A 232 5.54 -9.45 -1.74
CA GLU A 232 5.24 -8.57 -0.60
C GLU A 232 6.40 -7.64 -0.23
N LEU A 233 7.63 -8.14 -0.28
CA LEU A 233 8.84 -7.33 -0.11
C LEU A 233 8.95 -6.27 -1.21
N LEU A 234 8.75 -6.66 -2.47
CA LEU A 234 8.75 -5.76 -3.61
C LEU A 234 7.71 -4.64 -3.45
N GLN A 235 6.47 -4.99 -3.08
CA GLN A 235 5.42 -4.01 -2.85
C GLN A 235 5.77 -3.05 -1.71
N THR A 236 6.40 -3.55 -0.63
CA THR A 236 6.83 -2.75 0.52
C THR A 236 7.90 -1.75 0.11
N LEU A 237 8.97 -2.21 -0.53
CA LEU A 237 10.08 -1.40 -1.00
C LEU A 237 9.65 -0.34 -2.03
N ARG A 238 8.81 -0.74 -2.99
CA ARG A 238 8.18 0.18 -3.95
C ARG A 238 7.42 1.28 -3.24
N THR A 239 6.61 0.94 -2.24
CA THR A 239 5.81 1.92 -1.49
C THR A 239 6.71 2.91 -0.74
N HIS A 240 7.78 2.44 -0.10
CA HIS A 240 8.75 3.32 0.57
C HIS A 240 9.43 4.28 -0.40
N LEU A 241 9.80 3.80 -1.58
CA LEU A 241 10.43 4.62 -2.60
C LEU A 241 9.47 5.68 -3.17
N ILE A 242 8.21 5.33 -3.45
CA ILE A 242 7.17 6.30 -3.87
C ILE A 242 6.98 7.37 -2.79
N LEU A 243 6.89 6.96 -1.52
CA LEU A 243 6.73 7.91 -0.40
C LEU A 243 7.93 8.83 -0.25
N HIS A 244 9.15 8.32 -0.44
CA HIS A 244 10.34 9.14 -0.45
C HIS A 244 10.28 10.20 -1.55
N VAL A 245 9.99 9.80 -2.80
CA VAL A 245 9.86 10.74 -3.93
C VAL A 245 8.78 11.78 -3.66
N ALA A 246 7.63 11.35 -3.10
CA ALA A 246 6.54 12.24 -2.75
C ALA A 246 6.99 13.33 -1.75
N ARG A 247 7.64 12.93 -0.66
CA ARG A 247 8.13 13.83 0.38
C ARG A 247 9.21 14.77 -0.12
N THR A 248 10.21 14.25 -0.83
CA THR A 248 11.36 15.02 -1.34
C THR A 248 10.92 16.14 -2.28
N HIS A 249 9.86 15.93 -3.07
CA HIS A 249 9.37 16.90 -4.05
C HIS A 249 8.10 17.67 -3.62
N GLY A 250 7.66 17.47 -2.37
CA GLY A 250 6.52 18.18 -1.79
C GLY A 250 5.15 17.77 -2.34
N TYR A 251 4.97 16.51 -2.74
CA TYR A 251 3.67 15.95 -3.10
C TYR A 251 2.91 15.51 -1.84
N SER A 252 1.74 16.11 -1.58
CA SER A 252 0.91 15.77 -0.41
C SER A 252 -0.02 14.58 -0.67
N LYS A 253 -0.17 14.17 -1.94
CA LYS A 253 -1.05 13.07 -2.37
C LYS A 253 -0.34 12.19 -3.38
N VAL A 254 -0.62 10.89 -3.32
CA VAL A 254 -0.19 9.91 -4.33
C VAL A 254 -1.42 9.23 -4.94
N MET A 255 -1.64 9.34 -6.24
CA MET A 255 -2.68 8.57 -6.94
C MET A 255 -2.13 7.23 -7.41
N THR A 256 -2.83 6.14 -7.14
CA THR A 256 -2.53 4.80 -7.67
C THR A 256 -3.59 4.33 -8.66
N GLY A 257 -3.16 3.58 -9.67
CA GLY A 257 -4.01 3.00 -10.71
C GLY A 257 -4.81 1.77 -10.24
N ASP A 258 -5.19 1.69 -8.97
CA ASP A 258 -5.87 0.53 -8.39
C ASP A 258 -7.31 0.42 -8.93
N SER A 259 -7.54 -0.50 -9.87
CA SER A 259 -8.86 -0.79 -10.42
C SER A 259 -9.73 -1.57 -9.43
N CYS A 260 -11.05 -1.54 -9.59
CA CYS A 260 -12.00 -2.33 -8.79
C CYS A 260 -11.62 -3.82 -8.76
N THR A 261 -11.22 -4.38 -9.90
CA THR A 261 -10.80 -5.78 -10.00
C THR A 261 -9.50 -6.03 -9.24
N ARG A 262 -8.52 -5.12 -9.32
CA ARG A 262 -7.28 -5.24 -8.54
C ARG A 262 -7.51 -5.10 -7.06
N LEU A 263 -8.39 -4.21 -6.62
CA LEU A 263 -8.76 -4.06 -5.22
C LEU A 263 -9.49 -5.28 -4.67
N ALA A 264 -10.36 -5.90 -5.47
CA ALA A 264 -11.04 -7.14 -5.09
C ALA A 264 -10.06 -8.30 -4.91
N ILE A 265 -9.04 -8.41 -5.77
CA ILE A 265 -7.95 -9.39 -5.62
C ILE A 265 -7.10 -9.06 -4.40
N LYS A 266 -6.68 -7.80 -4.25
CA LYS A 266 -5.88 -7.33 -3.10
C LYS A 266 -6.60 -7.59 -1.78
N LEU A 267 -7.92 -7.45 -1.73
CA LEU A 267 -8.74 -7.80 -0.56
C LEU A 267 -8.58 -9.28 -0.20
N MET A 268 -8.82 -10.18 -1.16
CA MET A 268 -8.74 -11.62 -0.94
C MET A 268 -7.32 -12.08 -0.60
N THR A 269 -6.31 -11.53 -1.28
CA THR A 269 -4.90 -11.77 -0.96
C THR A 269 -4.56 -11.31 0.45
N SER A 270 -4.98 -10.11 0.84
CA SER A 270 -4.70 -9.57 2.18
C SER A 270 -5.40 -10.37 3.28
N LEU A 271 -6.62 -10.86 3.02
CA LEU A 271 -7.31 -11.81 3.91
C LEU A 271 -6.52 -13.12 4.06
N ALA A 272 -6.09 -13.72 2.95
CA ALA A 272 -5.30 -14.96 2.95
C ALA A 272 -3.95 -14.81 3.67
N LEU A 273 -3.35 -13.62 3.62
CA LEU A 273 -2.10 -13.27 4.33
C LEU A 273 -2.32 -12.86 5.79
N GLY A 274 -3.56 -12.88 6.30
CA GLY A 274 -3.88 -12.52 7.68
C GLY A 274 -3.78 -11.01 7.97
N ARG A 275 -3.90 -10.14 6.97
CA ARG A 275 -3.90 -8.66 7.10
C ARG A 275 -5.32 -8.08 7.25
N GLY A 276 -6.22 -8.82 7.90
CA GLY A 276 -7.63 -8.45 8.05
C GLY A 276 -7.86 -7.09 8.72
N ALA A 277 -7.03 -6.75 9.71
CA ALA A 277 -7.12 -5.49 10.47
C ALA A 277 -6.93 -4.22 9.62
N PHE A 278 -6.25 -4.34 8.47
CA PHE A 278 -5.83 -3.19 7.66
C PHE A 278 -6.62 -3.05 6.35
N LEU A 279 -7.59 -3.93 6.11
CA LEU A 279 -8.32 -3.99 4.84
C LEU A 279 -9.02 -2.67 4.48
N ALA A 280 -9.60 -1.98 5.48
CA ALA A 280 -10.25 -0.69 5.27
C ALA A 280 -9.29 0.37 4.69
N TRP A 281 -8.01 0.32 5.06
CA TRP A 281 -6.96 1.19 4.52
C TRP A 281 -6.48 0.70 3.15
N ASP A 282 -6.34 -0.60 2.97
CA ASP A 282 -5.80 -1.22 1.76
C ASP A 282 -6.73 -1.14 0.54
N THR A 283 -8.05 -1.15 0.76
CA THR A 283 -9.08 -1.19 -0.30
C THR A 283 -9.94 0.06 -0.40
N GLY A 284 -9.91 0.93 0.63
CA GLY A 284 -10.63 2.19 0.67
C GLY A 284 -10.17 3.20 -0.39
N PHE A 285 -10.88 4.32 -0.51
CA PHE A 285 -10.48 5.41 -1.42
C PHE A 285 -9.11 5.99 -1.04
N SER A 286 -8.87 6.19 0.25
CA SER A 286 -7.65 6.82 0.77
C SER A 286 -6.94 5.96 1.81
N ASP A 287 -5.62 6.05 1.79
CA ASP A 287 -4.72 5.51 2.80
C ASP A 287 -3.92 6.66 3.42
N GLU A 288 -4.26 7.01 4.67
CA GLU A 288 -3.64 8.10 5.43
C GLU A 288 -2.63 7.59 6.47
N ARG A 289 -2.17 6.33 6.40
CA ARG A 289 -1.26 5.76 7.40
C ARG A 289 0.09 6.46 7.51
N HIS A 290 0.47 7.23 6.49
CA HIS A 290 1.72 7.98 6.44
C HIS A 290 1.59 9.41 7.00
N GLY A 291 0.36 9.92 7.12
CA GLY A 291 0.05 11.25 7.65
C GLY A 291 0.21 12.34 6.60
N ASP A 292 1.42 12.84 6.40
CA ASP A 292 1.76 13.93 5.47
C ASP A 292 1.45 13.63 3.99
N VAL A 293 1.59 12.36 3.60
CA VAL A 293 1.28 11.88 2.25
C VAL A 293 0.09 10.93 2.28
N VAL A 294 -0.99 11.29 1.59
CA VAL A 294 -2.18 10.43 1.49
C VAL A 294 -2.23 9.73 0.13
N VAL A 295 -2.28 8.40 0.13
CA VAL A 295 -2.46 7.62 -1.10
C VAL A 295 -3.94 7.56 -1.44
N VAL A 296 -4.32 7.82 -2.69
CA VAL A 296 -5.71 7.83 -3.17
C VAL A 296 -5.90 6.95 -4.40
N ARG A 297 -7.09 6.36 -4.53
CA ARG A 297 -7.38 5.30 -5.53
C ARG A 297 -8.54 5.72 -6.45
N PRO A 298 -8.31 6.61 -7.42
CA PRO A 298 -9.40 7.15 -8.24
C PRO A 298 -9.97 6.15 -9.25
N MET A 299 -9.23 5.11 -9.63
CA MET A 299 -9.66 4.06 -10.55
C MET A 299 -10.51 2.96 -9.89
N ARG A 300 -10.82 3.09 -8.59
CA ARG A 300 -11.45 2.07 -7.76
C ARG A 300 -12.82 1.58 -8.24
N ASP A 301 -13.51 2.40 -9.03
CA ASP A 301 -14.81 2.03 -9.61
C ASP A 301 -14.67 1.38 -10.99
N HIS A 302 -13.51 1.38 -11.62
CA HIS A 302 -13.28 0.80 -12.96
C HIS A 302 -12.85 -0.66 -12.88
N THR A 303 -13.47 -1.52 -13.67
CA THR A 303 -13.05 -2.92 -13.85
C THR A 303 -11.92 -3.03 -14.87
N LEU A 304 -11.11 -4.10 -14.81
CA LEU A 304 -10.07 -4.32 -15.81
C LEU A 304 -10.62 -4.44 -17.25
N LYS A 305 -11.84 -4.96 -17.41
CA LYS A 305 -12.51 -5.04 -18.71
C LYS A 305 -12.82 -3.64 -19.27
N GLU A 306 -13.33 -2.74 -18.43
CA GLU A 306 -13.57 -1.34 -18.81
C GLU A 306 -12.25 -0.62 -19.16
N VAL A 307 -11.21 -0.80 -18.34
CA VAL A 307 -9.88 -0.23 -18.58
C VAL A 307 -9.32 -0.70 -19.92
N ALA A 308 -9.37 -2.01 -20.20
CA ALA A 308 -8.87 -2.59 -21.44
C ALA A 308 -9.60 -2.01 -22.67
N PHE A 309 -10.93 -1.93 -22.63
CA PHE A 309 -11.70 -1.35 -23.73
C PHE A 309 -11.43 0.14 -23.91
N TYR A 310 -11.36 0.92 -22.83
CA TYR A 310 -11.05 2.35 -22.91
C TYR A 310 -9.67 2.57 -23.54
N ASN A 311 -8.64 1.88 -23.03
CA ASN A 311 -7.29 2.02 -23.55
C ASN A 311 -7.21 1.65 -25.03
N ARG A 312 -7.86 0.55 -25.44
CA ARG A 312 -7.90 0.12 -26.84
C ARG A 312 -8.63 1.10 -27.75
N LEU A 313 -9.80 1.60 -27.33
CA LEU A 313 -10.63 2.50 -28.14
C LEU A 313 -9.99 3.87 -28.30
N PHE A 314 -9.39 4.41 -27.23
CA PHE A 314 -8.86 5.78 -27.20
C PHE A 314 -7.34 5.86 -27.33
N GLY A 315 -6.65 4.74 -27.60
CA GLY A 315 -5.22 4.73 -27.91
C GLY A 315 -4.34 5.12 -26.73
N VAL A 316 -4.71 4.73 -25.51
CA VAL A 316 -3.92 5.03 -24.31
C VAL A 316 -2.64 4.20 -24.32
N PRO A 317 -1.44 4.82 -24.27
CA PRO A 317 -0.19 4.10 -24.32
C PRO A 317 0.07 3.31 -23.04
N SER A 318 0.60 2.11 -23.18
CA SER A 318 1.05 1.25 -22.07
C SER A 318 2.37 0.59 -22.42
N VAL A 319 3.22 0.44 -21.41
CA VAL A 319 4.49 -0.30 -21.53
C VAL A 319 4.31 -1.65 -20.87
N PHE A 320 4.76 -2.71 -21.54
CA PHE A 320 4.84 -4.01 -20.92
C PHE A 320 6.15 -4.12 -20.13
N THR A 321 6.05 -4.33 -18.83
CA THR A 321 7.21 -4.57 -17.96
C THR A 321 7.02 -5.93 -17.28
N PRO A 322 7.96 -6.88 -17.44
CA PRO A 322 7.93 -8.12 -16.69
C PRO A 322 7.81 -7.87 -15.18
N ALA A 323 6.91 -8.61 -14.54
CA ALA A 323 6.82 -8.71 -13.09
C ALA A 323 7.63 -9.91 -12.57
N ILE A 324 7.94 -9.95 -11.27
CA ILE A 324 8.69 -11.04 -10.64
C ILE A 324 7.99 -12.41 -10.76
N ASP A 325 6.68 -12.42 -10.95
CA ASP A 325 5.84 -13.60 -11.11
C ASP A 325 5.50 -13.90 -12.59
N THR A 326 6.18 -13.26 -13.53
CA THR A 326 5.98 -13.48 -14.97
C THR A 326 6.32 -14.92 -15.33
N LYS A 327 5.41 -15.61 -16.03
CA LYS A 327 5.48 -17.06 -16.35
C LYS A 327 5.45 -18.00 -15.14
N ALA A 328 5.21 -17.50 -13.93
CA ALA A 328 4.98 -18.37 -12.78
C ALA A 328 3.64 -19.11 -12.90
N SER A 329 3.52 -20.28 -12.28
CA SER A 329 2.27 -21.04 -12.26
C SER A 329 1.20 -20.35 -11.40
N GLU A 330 -0.08 -20.63 -11.65
CA GLU A 330 -1.19 -20.06 -10.86
C GLU A 330 -1.07 -20.35 -9.35
N LYS A 331 -0.40 -21.45 -8.98
CA LYS A 331 -0.21 -21.90 -7.59
C LYS A 331 1.14 -21.48 -7.00
N ALA A 332 1.95 -20.71 -7.73
CA ALA A 332 3.30 -20.34 -7.30
C ALA A 332 3.33 -19.36 -6.12
N SER A 333 2.31 -18.50 -6.01
CA SER A 333 2.16 -17.55 -4.91
C SER A 333 0.70 -17.37 -4.51
N ILE A 334 0.48 -16.83 -3.30
CA ILE A 334 -0.86 -16.46 -2.83
C ILE A 334 -1.45 -15.36 -3.72
N HIS A 335 -0.61 -14.45 -4.24
CA HIS A 335 -1.07 -13.38 -5.14
C HIS A 335 -1.61 -13.95 -6.44
N ARG A 336 -0.86 -14.85 -7.10
CA ARG A 336 -1.28 -15.52 -8.34
C ARG A 336 -2.52 -16.40 -8.13
N LEU A 337 -2.56 -17.14 -7.02
CA LEU A 337 -3.68 -18.02 -6.71
C LEU A 337 -4.97 -17.22 -6.51
N MET A 338 -4.91 -16.13 -5.73
CA MET A 338 -6.08 -15.28 -5.48
C MET A 338 -6.53 -14.51 -6.72
N GLU A 339 -5.59 -14.09 -7.57
CA GLU A 339 -5.92 -13.50 -8.86
C GLU A 339 -6.65 -14.49 -9.77
N ALA A 340 -6.09 -15.68 -9.97
CA ALA A 340 -6.69 -16.72 -10.80
C ALA A 340 -8.08 -17.12 -10.26
N PHE A 341 -8.19 -17.29 -8.94
CA PHE A 341 -9.46 -17.57 -8.27
C PHE A 341 -10.51 -16.48 -8.55
N MET A 342 -10.19 -15.21 -8.32
CA MET A 342 -11.14 -14.10 -8.50
C MET A 342 -11.54 -13.92 -9.96
N LEU A 343 -10.60 -14.03 -10.90
CA LEU A 343 -10.88 -13.91 -12.33
C LEU A 343 -11.73 -15.08 -12.85
N ARG A 344 -11.47 -16.30 -12.40
CA ARG A 344 -12.28 -17.49 -12.74
C ARG A 344 -13.70 -17.38 -12.18
N LEU A 345 -13.84 -16.92 -10.94
CA LEU A 345 -15.14 -16.73 -10.30
C LEU A 345 -15.95 -15.61 -10.98
N GLN A 346 -15.29 -14.55 -11.43
CA GLN A 346 -15.93 -13.48 -12.21
C GLN A 346 -16.36 -13.91 -13.61
N ALA A 347 -15.65 -14.87 -14.23
CA ALA A 347 -16.04 -15.42 -15.53
C ALA A 347 -17.32 -16.27 -15.44
N GLN A 348 -17.46 -17.06 -14.37
CA GLN A 348 -18.64 -17.90 -14.13
C GLN A 348 -19.83 -17.10 -13.59
N PHE A 349 -19.58 -16.11 -12.73
CA PHE A 349 -20.62 -15.32 -12.07
C PHE A 349 -20.41 -13.81 -12.35
N PRO A 350 -21.12 -13.25 -13.35
CA PRO A 350 -21.04 -11.84 -13.67
C PRO A 350 -21.57 -10.97 -12.52
N SER A 351 -20.67 -10.44 -11.69
CA SER A 351 -20.83 -9.39 -10.66
C SER A 351 -19.98 -9.69 -9.41
N THR A 352 -19.32 -10.84 -9.34
CA THR A 352 -18.43 -11.26 -8.25
C THR A 352 -17.49 -10.13 -7.81
N VAL A 353 -16.72 -9.55 -8.74
CA VAL A 353 -15.76 -8.48 -8.43
C VAL A 353 -16.46 -7.29 -7.80
N SER A 354 -17.60 -6.85 -8.36
CA SER A 354 -18.34 -5.72 -7.80
C SER A 354 -18.92 -6.03 -6.43
N THR A 355 -19.43 -7.25 -6.19
CA THR A 355 -19.99 -7.64 -4.89
C THR A 355 -18.90 -7.68 -3.83
N VAL A 356 -17.78 -8.36 -4.11
CA VAL A 356 -16.64 -8.43 -3.19
C VAL A 356 -16.11 -7.04 -2.88
N TYR A 357 -15.96 -6.20 -3.91
CA TYR A 357 -15.48 -4.84 -3.74
C TYR A 357 -16.43 -3.97 -2.91
N ARG A 358 -17.73 -3.97 -3.21
CA ARG A 358 -18.75 -3.21 -2.47
C ARG A 358 -18.85 -3.66 -1.01
N THR A 359 -18.62 -4.94 -0.73
CA THR A 359 -18.51 -5.43 0.66
C THR A 359 -17.30 -4.82 1.35
N SER A 360 -16.16 -4.70 0.68
CA SER A 360 -14.97 -4.05 1.26
C SER A 360 -15.17 -2.56 1.57
N GLU A 361 -16.04 -1.86 0.84
CA GLU A 361 -16.36 -0.45 1.12
C GLU A 361 -17.14 -0.25 2.41
N LYS A 362 -17.78 -1.30 2.94
CA LYS A 362 -18.49 -1.26 4.21
C LYS A 362 -17.54 -1.39 5.41
N LEU A 363 -16.28 -1.77 5.17
CA LEU A 363 -15.28 -1.85 6.22
C LEU A 363 -14.92 -0.43 6.66
N VAL A 364 -15.01 -0.18 7.96
CA VAL A 364 -14.71 1.12 8.55
C VAL A 364 -13.26 1.09 9.05
N LYS A 365 -12.53 2.18 8.83
CA LYS A 365 -11.26 2.41 9.54
C LYS A 365 -11.63 2.59 11.01
N ALA A 366 -11.41 1.58 11.86
CA ALA A 366 -11.79 1.66 13.26
C ALA A 366 -11.21 2.95 13.88
N PRO A 367 -12.03 3.90 14.34
CA PRO A 367 -11.56 4.91 15.28
C PRO A 367 -11.22 4.12 16.54
N ARG A 368 -9.97 4.15 16.99
CA ARG A 368 -9.76 3.82 18.41
C ARG A 368 -10.46 4.94 19.16
N ASP A 369 -11.59 4.63 19.79
CA ASP A 369 -12.27 5.52 20.73
C ASP A 369 -11.26 5.85 21.84
N SER A 370 -10.57 6.94 21.62
CA SER A 370 -9.84 7.69 22.61
C SER A 370 -10.04 9.11 22.15
N GLY A 371 -10.69 9.91 23.00
CA GLY A 371 -10.89 11.33 22.76
C GLY A 371 -9.58 11.99 22.32
N ALA A 372 -9.73 13.12 21.64
CA ALA A 372 -8.61 14.00 21.29
C ALA A 372 -7.54 14.03 22.39
N ALA A 373 -6.28 13.79 22.00
CA ALA A 373 -5.05 13.87 22.81
C ALA A 373 -4.42 12.57 23.40
N GLY A 374 -4.72 11.37 22.86
CA GLY A 374 -3.89 10.17 23.13
C GLY A 374 -2.73 10.00 22.11
N PRO A 375 -1.54 9.51 22.51
CA PRO A 375 -0.47 9.20 21.57
C PRO A 375 -0.91 8.12 20.58
N LEU A 376 -0.68 8.35 19.29
CA LEU A 376 -0.93 7.38 18.23
C LEU A 376 -0.21 6.06 18.56
N GLY A 377 -0.95 4.95 18.60
CA GLY A 377 -0.40 3.63 18.91
C GLY A 377 0.76 3.22 18.00
N PRO A 378 1.59 2.25 18.43
CA PRO A 378 2.81 1.89 17.73
C PRO A 378 2.50 1.42 16.31
N ARG A 379 3.37 1.75 15.35
CA ARG A 379 3.19 1.43 13.92
C ARG A 379 4.18 0.38 13.45
N CYS A 380 3.75 -0.46 12.51
CA CYS A 380 4.58 -1.45 11.86
C CYS A 380 5.77 -0.79 11.18
N LEU A 381 6.98 -1.32 11.42
CA LEU A 381 8.22 -0.84 10.80
C LEU A 381 8.17 -0.91 9.27
N LEU A 382 7.56 -1.96 8.70
CA LEU A 382 7.56 -2.19 7.26
C LEU A 382 6.35 -1.61 6.53
N CYS A 383 5.14 -1.68 7.08
CA CYS A 383 3.95 -1.26 6.34
C CYS A 383 3.25 -0.03 6.92
N MET A 384 3.78 0.52 8.02
CA MET A 384 3.25 1.68 8.74
C MET A 384 1.80 1.55 9.25
N CYS A 385 1.19 0.36 9.11
CA CYS A 385 -0.07 0.02 9.78
C CYS A 385 0.07 0.16 11.29
N THR A 386 -0.99 0.52 11.98
CA THR A 386 -1.04 0.41 13.44
C THR A 386 -0.77 -1.03 13.85
N LEU A 387 0.09 -1.25 14.83
CA LEU A 387 0.38 -2.60 15.32
C LEU A 387 -0.81 -3.15 16.09
N ASP A 388 -1.09 -4.42 15.84
CA ASP A 388 -2.13 -5.21 16.52
C ASP A 388 -1.65 -5.66 17.92
N ILE A 389 -0.95 -4.78 18.65
CA ILE A 389 -0.46 -5.05 20.00
C ILE A 389 -1.47 -4.39 20.95
N ASP A 390 -2.13 -5.22 21.76
CA ASP A 390 -3.15 -4.95 22.78
C ASP A 390 -4.56 -4.61 22.22
N THR A 391 -5.66 -5.25 22.62
CA THR A 391 -6.05 -5.93 23.87
C THR A 391 -6.89 -7.20 23.59
N ALA A 392 -7.36 -7.90 24.64
CA ALA A 392 -8.16 -9.13 24.64
C ALA A 392 -9.39 -9.18 23.68
N ASP A 393 -9.77 -8.07 23.05
CA ASP A 393 -10.88 -7.93 22.10
C ASP A 393 -10.46 -7.82 20.62
N SER A 394 -9.17 -7.93 20.29
CA SER A 394 -8.77 -7.83 18.88
C SER A 394 -9.12 -9.13 18.13
N ALA A 395 -10.10 -9.06 17.22
CA ALA A 395 -10.40 -10.10 16.22
C ALA A 395 -9.30 -10.20 15.15
N THR A 396 -8.04 -10.14 15.58
CA THR A 396 -6.85 -10.24 14.75
C THR A 396 -6.28 -11.64 14.88
N ALA A 397 -5.64 -12.14 13.81
CA ALA A 397 -4.99 -13.45 13.85
C ALA A 397 -3.91 -13.53 14.96
N PHE A 398 -3.31 -12.39 15.31
CA PHE A 398 -2.38 -12.29 16.44
C PHE A 398 -3.10 -12.43 17.79
N GLY A 399 -4.19 -11.69 18.02
CA GLY A 399 -5.01 -11.80 19.23
C GLY A 399 -5.54 -13.22 19.48
N ALA A 400 -5.91 -13.94 18.41
CA ALA A 400 -6.31 -15.34 18.48
C ALA A 400 -5.16 -16.30 18.84
N GLN A 401 -3.91 -16.01 18.44
CA GLN A 401 -2.74 -16.83 18.78
C GLN A 401 -2.27 -16.57 20.23
N THR A 402 -2.36 -15.33 20.71
CA THR A 402 -1.89 -14.95 22.06
C THR A 402 -2.90 -15.26 23.16
N SER A 403 -4.21 -15.27 22.86
CA SER A 403 -5.25 -15.63 23.83
C SER A 403 -5.17 -17.11 24.26
N HIS A 404 -4.75 -18.01 23.37
CA HIS A 404 -4.52 -19.42 23.71
C HIS A 404 -3.32 -19.65 24.64
N LEU A 405 -2.30 -18.78 24.58
CA LEU A 405 -1.10 -18.88 25.44
C LEU A 405 -1.36 -18.35 26.86
N SER A 406 -2.33 -17.45 27.04
CA SER A 406 -2.67 -16.90 28.36
C SER A 406 -3.55 -17.84 29.21
N GLN A 407 -4.09 -18.92 28.62
CA GLN A 407 -4.92 -19.91 29.33
C GLN A 407 -4.14 -21.14 29.83
N THR A 408 -2.83 -21.23 29.58
CA THR A 408 -1.99 -22.29 30.16
C THR A 408 -1.30 -21.77 31.42
N GLN A 409 -2.06 -21.67 32.52
CA GLN A 409 -1.42 -21.71 33.84
C GLN A 409 -0.74 -23.08 34.02
N PRO A 410 0.50 -23.16 34.52
CA PRO A 410 1.05 -24.43 34.95
C PRO A 410 0.17 -24.99 36.09
N PRO A 411 -0.10 -26.30 36.14
CA PRO A 411 -0.88 -26.88 37.22
C PRO A 411 -0.16 -26.63 38.55
N THR A 412 -0.83 -25.94 39.47
CA THR A 412 -0.50 -25.85 40.88
C THR A 412 -0.38 -27.25 41.47
N SER A 413 0.85 -27.67 41.83
CA SER A 413 1.06 -28.81 42.72
C SER A 413 0.99 -28.33 44.19
N PRO A 414 0.34 -29.09 45.09
CA PRO A 414 0.19 -28.70 46.48
C PRO A 414 1.52 -28.78 47.24
N ALA A 415 1.64 -27.92 48.24
CA ALA A 415 2.80 -27.78 49.11
C ALA A 415 3.03 -29.05 49.97
N GLU A 416 4.25 -29.57 49.97
CA GLU A 416 4.81 -30.38 51.06
C GLU A 416 6.28 -29.99 51.32
N THR A 417 6.61 -29.98 52.61
CA THR A 417 7.80 -29.49 53.31
C THR A 417 9.12 -30.25 53.03
N PRO A 418 10.29 -29.69 53.41
CA PRO A 418 11.58 -30.12 52.89
C PRO A 418 12.22 -31.27 53.68
N THR A 419 12.80 -32.24 52.96
CA THR A 419 13.74 -33.22 53.51
C THR A 419 15.04 -33.21 52.71
N ALA A 420 16.15 -32.96 53.41
CA ALA A 420 17.52 -33.11 52.91
C ALA A 420 17.83 -34.56 52.49
N PRO A 421 18.88 -34.79 51.69
CA PRO A 421 20.11 -35.30 52.31
C PRO A 421 21.46 -34.82 51.72
N CYS A 422 22.42 -34.63 52.63
CA CYS A 422 23.87 -34.91 52.63
C CYS A 422 24.34 -35.99 51.63
N CYS A 423 25.56 -36.12 51.10
CA CYS A 423 26.89 -35.49 51.15
C CYS A 423 27.67 -36.04 49.92
N SER A 424 28.72 -35.39 49.39
CA SER A 424 30.12 -35.82 49.56
C SER A 424 31.10 -34.84 48.89
N ALA A 425 32.19 -34.58 49.61
CA ALA A 425 33.25 -33.66 49.28
C ALA A 425 34.25 -34.17 48.23
N GLY A 426 34.81 -33.24 47.46
CA GLY A 426 36.04 -33.39 46.69
C GLY A 426 36.77 -32.04 46.65
N VAL A 427 37.89 -31.96 47.34
CA VAL A 427 38.69 -30.75 47.62
C VAL A 427 39.52 -30.34 46.40
N GLY A 428 39.58 -29.03 46.11
CA GLY A 428 40.53 -28.46 45.15
C GLY A 428 40.39 -26.94 45.01
N ARG A 429 41.07 -26.17 45.88
CA ARG A 429 41.18 -24.71 45.85
C ARG A 429 41.74 -24.19 44.51
N THR A 430 41.10 -23.17 43.95
CA THR A 430 41.77 -21.88 43.64
C THR A 430 40.74 -20.77 43.52
N GLN A 431 40.97 -19.73 44.32
CA GLN A 431 40.15 -18.54 44.52
C GLN A 431 40.49 -17.52 43.43
N GLY A 432 39.49 -17.16 42.61
CA GLY A 432 39.58 -16.06 41.65
C GLY A 432 38.33 -15.20 41.82
N CYS A 433 38.42 -14.19 42.69
CA CYS A 433 37.43 -13.14 42.82
C CYS A 433 37.46 -12.26 41.56
N CYS A 434 36.48 -12.44 40.68
CA CYS A 434 36.09 -11.40 39.73
C CYS A 434 34.61 -11.10 39.94
N GLN A 435 34.34 -9.99 40.63
CA GLN A 435 33.10 -9.24 40.46
C GLN A 435 32.99 -8.90 38.97
N GLY A 436 32.04 -9.52 38.27
CA GLY A 436 31.76 -9.29 36.87
C GLY A 436 30.28 -9.02 36.71
N ALA A 437 29.97 -7.83 36.21
CA ALA A 437 28.64 -7.30 35.93
C ALA A 437 27.67 -8.36 35.38
N GLY A 438 26.42 -8.28 35.85
CA GLY A 438 25.32 -9.07 35.29
C GLY A 438 25.27 -8.95 33.77
N PRO A 439 24.84 -10.00 33.05
CA PRO A 439 24.75 -9.94 31.61
C PRO A 439 23.67 -8.93 31.24
N CYS A 440 24.07 -7.73 30.81
CA CYS A 440 23.22 -6.87 30.01
C CYS A 440 22.81 -7.69 28.79
N GLY A 441 21.61 -8.29 28.85
CA GLY A 441 21.10 -9.15 27.79
C GLY A 441 20.97 -8.34 26.51
N ARG A 442 21.98 -8.39 25.63
CA ARG A 442 21.85 -7.99 24.24
C ARG A 442 20.80 -8.91 23.62
N LYS A 443 19.53 -8.51 23.71
CA LYS A 443 18.44 -9.14 22.96
C LYS A 443 18.85 -9.19 21.49
N ASP A 444 18.62 -10.34 20.85
CA ASP A 444 18.91 -10.58 19.43
C ASP A 444 18.37 -9.41 18.57
N PRO A 445 19.18 -8.76 17.72
CA PRO A 445 18.74 -7.67 16.85
C PRO A 445 17.53 -8.08 15.97
N ARG A 446 17.41 -9.37 15.63
CA ARG A 446 16.26 -9.89 14.91
C ARG A 446 14.97 -9.89 15.73
N GLY A 447 15.05 -10.16 17.03
CA GLY A 447 13.93 -10.09 17.96
C GLY A 447 13.31 -8.69 17.99
N HIS A 448 14.14 -7.65 18.14
CA HIS A 448 13.67 -6.26 18.16
C HIS A 448 12.96 -5.83 16.89
N VAL A 449 13.48 -6.23 15.72
CA VAL A 449 12.81 -5.93 14.44
C VAL A 449 11.47 -6.63 14.37
N ILE A 450 11.39 -7.92 14.73
CA ILE A 450 10.14 -8.69 14.70
C ILE A 450 9.08 -8.10 15.62
N GLU A 451 9.46 -7.64 16.82
CA GLU A 451 8.55 -7.00 17.78
C GLU A 451 7.86 -5.76 17.21
N GLN A 452 8.53 -5.03 16.29
CA GLN A 452 8.00 -3.82 15.65
C GLN A 452 7.18 -4.09 14.38
N LEU A 453 6.84 -5.34 14.06
CA LEU A 453 6.09 -5.71 12.87
C LEU A 453 4.65 -6.15 13.18
N CYS A 454 3.72 -5.85 12.28
CA CYS A 454 2.37 -6.42 12.31
C CYS A 454 2.41 -7.90 11.91
N TYR A 455 1.34 -8.65 12.19
CA TYR A 455 1.26 -10.08 11.90
C TYR A 455 1.65 -10.44 10.46
N GLY A 456 1.03 -9.78 9.46
CA GLY A 456 1.32 -10.05 8.05
C GLY A 456 2.80 -9.83 7.68
N CYS A 457 3.39 -8.73 8.16
CA CYS A 457 4.82 -8.47 7.94
C CYS A 457 5.71 -9.48 8.67
N ARG A 458 5.33 -9.95 9.87
CA ARG A 458 6.07 -11.01 10.59
C ARG A 458 6.05 -12.33 9.81
N VAL A 459 4.92 -12.70 9.22
CA VAL A 459 4.80 -13.92 8.40
C VAL A 459 5.77 -13.87 7.23
N ASN A 460 5.77 -12.76 6.47
CA ASN A 460 6.68 -12.59 5.33
C ASN A 460 8.15 -12.57 5.78
N MET A 461 8.45 -11.96 6.93
CA MET A 461 9.80 -11.91 7.47
C MET A 461 10.35 -13.26 7.97
N LYS A 462 9.50 -14.27 8.20
CA LYS A 462 9.97 -15.64 8.48
C LYS A 462 10.66 -16.27 7.26
N ASP A 463 10.31 -15.83 6.06
CA ASP A 463 10.92 -16.29 4.81
C ASP A 463 12.26 -15.60 4.51
N LEU A 464 12.65 -14.62 5.32
CA LEU A 464 13.96 -13.98 5.27
C LEU A 464 14.86 -14.52 6.41
N PRO A 465 15.90 -15.33 6.10
CA PRO A 465 16.71 -16.00 7.10
C PRO A 465 17.63 -15.06 7.87
N SER A 466 18.20 -14.04 7.20
CA SER A 466 19.06 -13.02 7.80
C SER A 466 18.51 -11.62 7.52
N LEU A 467 18.73 -10.69 8.45
CA LEU A 467 18.39 -9.29 8.28
C LEU A 467 19.47 -8.48 7.53
N ASP A 468 20.68 -9.04 7.36
CA ASP A 468 21.82 -8.34 6.75
C ASP A 468 21.53 -7.80 5.33
N PRO A 469 20.75 -8.50 4.46
CA PRO A 469 20.45 -7.99 3.13
C PRO A 469 19.40 -6.86 3.10
N LEU A 470 18.75 -6.55 4.23
CA LEU A 470 17.73 -5.50 4.26
C LEU A 470 18.34 -4.13 4.01
N PRO A 471 17.61 -3.22 3.35
CA PRO A 471 18.04 -1.84 3.20
C PRO A 471 18.37 -1.17 4.55
N PRO A 472 19.51 -0.46 4.67
CA PRO A 472 20.01 0.09 5.94
C PRO A 472 19.01 0.98 6.68
N TYR A 473 18.17 1.73 5.96
CA TYR A 473 17.18 2.63 6.57
C TYR A 473 16.14 1.91 7.43
N ILE A 474 15.82 0.65 7.10
CA ILE A 474 14.85 -0.16 7.86
C ILE A 474 15.46 -0.51 9.22
N LEU A 475 16.70 -0.99 9.21
CA LEU A 475 17.42 -1.37 10.43
C LEU A 475 17.72 -0.13 11.29
N ALA A 476 18.11 0.97 10.66
CA ALA A 476 18.37 2.24 11.34
C ALA A 476 17.10 2.79 12.01
N GLU A 477 15.94 2.82 11.33
CA GLU A 477 14.71 3.27 11.99
C GLU A 477 14.25 2.29 13.08
N ALA A 478 14.45 0.97 12.91
CA ALA A 478 14.16 -0.01 13.97
C ALA A 478 14.96 0.28 15.25
N GLN A 479 16.26 0.55 15.10
CA GLN A 479 17.14 0.93 16.21
C GLN A 479 16.70 2.25 16.85
N LEU A 480 16.39 3.27 16.04
CA LEU A 480 15.90 4.56 16.54
C LEU A 480 14.59 4.43 17.33
N ARG A 481 13.66 3.57 16.88
CA ARG A 481 12.41 3.30 17.60
C ARG A 481 12.67 2.60 18.93
N SER A 482 13.56 1.61 18.97
CA SER A 482 13.96 0.95 20.22
C SER A 482 14.66 1.91 21.19
N GLN A 483 15.54 2.78 20.70
CA GLN A 483 16.19 3.81 21.51
C GLN A 483 15.17 4.81 22.08
N ARG A 484 14.24 5.32 21.25
CA ARG A 484 13.17 6.22 21.72
C ARG A 484 12.30 5.55 22.78
N ALA A 485 11.95 4.28 22.59
CA ALA A 485 11.16 3.52 23.57
C ALA A 485 11.91 3.35 24.89
N TRP A 486 13.21 2.99 24.83
CA TRP A 486 14.07 2.87 26.01
C TRP A 486 14.20 4.19 26.76
N VAL A 487 14.51 5.29 26.07
CA VAL A 487 14.59 6.63 26.67
C VAL A 487 13.24 7.06 27.26
N SER A 488 12.13 6.78 26.57
CA SER A 488 10.80 7.14 27.10
C SER A 488 10.45 6.36 28.37
N GLN A 489 10.83 5.08 28.43
CA GLN A 489 10.65 4.25 29.61
C GLN A 489 11.51 4.74 30.79
N GLU A 490 12.77 5.10 30.52
CA GLU A 490 13.68 5.64 31.53
C GLU A 490 13.16 6.99 32.06
N ILE A 491 12.73 7.90 31.18
CA ILE A 491 12.12 9.18 31.60
C ILE A 491 10.85 8.96 32.43
N GLN A 492 10.00 8.00 32.05
CA GLN A 492 8.79 7.68 32.79
C GLN A 492 9.08 7.11 34.19
N GLU A 493 10.23 6.44 34.37
CA GLU A 493 10.70 5.96 35.67
C GLU A 493 11.19 7.11 36.58
N TYR A 494 11.65 8.23 36.01
CA TYR A 494 12.07 9.43 36.76
C TYR A 494 10.97 10.47 36.98
N LEU A 495 9.87 10.41 36.22
CA LEU A 495 8.66 11.19 36.47
C LEU A 495 7.84 10.51 37.56
N ILE A 496 8.28 10.64 38.81
CA ILE A 496 7.44 10.34 39.98
C ILE A 496 6.24 11.30 39.89
N GLU A 497 5.02 10.75 39.86
CA GLU A 497 3.82 11.53 40.11
C GLU A 497 3.92 12.07 41.53
N ASP A 498 4.26 13.35 41.68
CA ASP A 498 4.06 14.10 42.92
C ASP A 498 2.54 14.20 43.14
N SER A 499 1.94 13.12 43.65
CA SER A 499 0.62 13.20 44.25
C SER A 499 0.80 13.78 45.64
N ASP A 500 0.55 15.08 45.74
CA ASP A 500 0.37 15.83 46.96
C ASP A 500 -0.66 15.15 47.88
N ASP A 501 -0.19 14.33 48.82
CA ASP A 501 -0.91 13.97 50.04
C ASP A 501 -0.50 14.93 51.17
N GLU A 502 -0.76 16.23 50.99
CA GLU A 502 -0.93 17.16 52.11
C GLU A 502 -2.43 17.33 52.39
N VAL A 503 -3.03 16.34 53.06
CA VAL A 503 -4.31 16.55 53.73
C VAL A 503 -4.04 17.19 55.09
N HIS A 504 -4.38 18.48 55.16
CA HIS A 504 -4.37 19.35 56.32
C HIS A 504 -4.80 18.67 57.64
N THR A 505 -3.96 18.85 58.64
CA THR A 505 -4.29 18.70 60.07
C THR A 505 -4.83 20.03 60.61
N GLY A 506 -5.92 19.96 61.40
CA GLY A 506 -6.39 21.01 62.32
C GLY A 506 -7.30 22.10 61.71
N GLU A 507 -8.37 22.59 62.34
CA GLU A 507 -8.82 22.52 63.73
C GLU A 507 -10.36 22.75 63.82
N SER A 508 -10.93 22.19 64.89
CA SER A 508 -12.15 22.67 65.56
C SER A 508 -11.85 23.89 66.43
#